data_AF-A0A8B5WVK4-F1
#
_entry.id   AF-A0A8B5WVK4-F1
#
_cell.length_a   1.000
_cell.length_b   1.000
_cell.length_c   1.000
_cell.angle_alpha   90.00
_cell.angle_beta   90.00
_cell.angle_gamma   90.00
#
_symmetry.space_group_name_H-M   'P 1'
#
loop_
_entity.id
_entity.type
_entity.pdbx_description
1 polymer ?
#
loop_
_entity_poly.entity_id
_entity_poly.type
_entity_poly.pdbx_seq_one_letter_code
_entity_poly.pdbx_strand_id
1 'polypeptide(L)'
;MVIHPAARPDAAVARALGDAVLTSGLAMRAAGNSRPAAAAEHTIAHFWEMAGVVGVEKYDYHGVLVAIAAATVFPIYVAFFDEIRTRLPDPERDVVEPLDHLSLLDRLVAPYRAKMIAETGETPVLLKERRRRVARFVESAESIVERANTLLPELEAALGALRSAGFPLTPASAGISDDAVTTALRYVPYLRDRFGVFDLILYLGWEDRLGLPSPAGRATGTS
;
A
#
# COMPACT_ATOMS: atom_id res chain seq x y z
N MET A 1 9.57 35.60 -3.31
CA MET A 1 9.64 36.04 -1.90
C MET A 1 10.42 34.99 -1.13
N VAL A 2 11.66 35.34 -0.77
CA VAL A 2 12.57 34.77 0.25
C VAL A 2 12.46 33.25 0.51
N ILE A 3 13.43 32.50 -0.02
CA ILE A 3 13.87 31.23 0.57
C ILE A 3 14.37 31.59 1.97
N HIS A 4 13.63 31.19 3.01
CA HIS A 4 14.02 31.44 4.39
C HIS A 4 15.37 30.73 4.64
N PRO A 5 16.41 31.42 5.13
CA PRO A 5 17.67 30.80 5.49
C PRO A 5 17.39 29.74 6.56
N ALA A 6 17.98 28.56 6.40
CA ALA A 6 17.85 27.37 7.25
C ALA A 6 17.63 27.73 8.73
N ALA A 7 16.35 27.72 9.15
CA ALA A 7 16.01 27.69 10.56
C ALA A 7 16.67 26.41 11.11
N ARG A 8 17.39 26.52 12.23
CA ARG A 8 17.86 25.33 12.94
C ARG A 8 16.64 24.42 13.16
N PRO A 9 16.73 23.10 12.86
CA PRO A 9 15.61 22.21 13.14
C PRO A 9 15.24 22.35 14.61
N ASP A 10 13.97 22.65 14.86
CA ASP A 10 13.44 22.80 16.21
C ASP A 10 13.74 21.52 16.98
N ALA A 11 14.49 21.63 18.08
CA ALA A 11 14.92 20.49 18.88
C ALA A 11 13.72 19.67 19.40
N ALA A 12 12.58 20.31 19.65
CA ALA A 12 11.35 19.62 20.04
C ALA A 12 10.80 18.79 18.87
N VAL A 13 10.82 19.32 17.65
CA VAL A 13 10.38 18.59 16.44
C VAL A 13 11.30 17.41 16.16
N ALA A 14 12.62 17.62 16.20
CA ALA A 14 13.60 16.56 15.99
C ALA A 14 13.44 15.44 17.04
N ARG A 15 13.19 15.80 18.30
CA ARG A 15 12.94 14.83 19.37
C ARG A 15 11.63 14.06 19.14
N ALA A 16 10.54 14.74 18.81
CA ALA A 16 9.25 14.09 18.56
C ALA A 16 9.33 13.08 17.40
N LEU A 17 10.02 13.44 16.32
CA LEU A 17 10.28 12.53 15.20
C LEU A 17 11.16 11.36 15.62
N GLY A 18 12.23 11.61 16.39
CA GLY A 18 13.09 10.56 16.94
C GLY A 18 12.33 9.57 17.80
N ASP A 19 11.50 10.07 18.72
CA ASP A 19 10.66 9.25 19.61
C ASP A 19 9.64 8.42 18.80
N ALA A 20 9.04 8.98 17.76
CA ALA A 20 8.13 8.25 16.87
C ALA A 20 8.83 7.10 16.13
N VAL A 21 10.03 7.34 15.58
CA VAL A 21 10.83 6.30 14.90
C VAL A 21 11.25 5.20 15.87
N LEU A 22 11.71 5.55 17.08
CA LEU A 22 12.06 4.59 18.11
C LEU A 22 10.85 3.76 18.56
N THR A 23 9.71 4.41 18.77
CA THR A 23 8.45 3.74 19.14
C THR A 23 8.02 2.74 18.08
N SER A 24 8.10 3.11 16.80
CA SER A 24 7.85 2.21 15.67
C SER A 24 8.79 1.00 15.68
N GLY A 25 10.09 1.21 15.94
CA GLY A 25 11.07 0.14 16.09
C GLY A 25 10.76 -0.83 17.24
N LEU A 26 10.37 -0.30 18.41
CA LEU A 26 9.96 -1.10 19.56
C LEU A 26 8.68 -1.89 19.29
N ALA A 27 7.70 -1.28 18.60
CA ALA A 27 6.46 -1.94 18.21
C ALA A 27 6.71 -3.11 17.27
N MET A 28 7.54 -2.93 16.24
CA MET A 28 7.96 -4.02 15.35
C MET A 28 8.67 -5.14 16.11
N ARG A 29 9.56 -4.78 17.05
CA ARG A 29 10.26 -5.77 17.88
C ARG A 29 9.30 -6.58 18.74
N ALA A 30 8.31 -5.92 19.35
CA ALA A 30 7.29 -6.58 20.16
C ALA A 30 6.37 -7.50 19.32
N ALA A 31 6.01 -7.09 18.10
CA ALA A 31 5.20 -7.89 17.19
C ALA A 31 5.97 -9.04 16.50
N GLY A 32 7.31 -9.00 16.53
CA GLY A 32 8.17 -9.96 15.84
C GLY A 32 8.15 -9.84 14.31
N ASN A 33 7.61 -8.74 13.77
CA ASN A 33 7.51 -8.48 12.34
C ASN A 33 7.28 -6.97 12.08
N SER A 34 7.34 -6.54 10.82
CA SER A 34 7.20 -5.12 10.44
C SER A 34 5.76 -4.61 10.33
N ARG A 35 4.73 -5.44 10.60
CA ARG A 35 3.31 -5.05 10.41
C ARG A 35 2.87 -3.79 11.16
N PRO A 36 3.37 -3.49 12.37
CA PRO A 36 3.03 -2.24 13.06
C PRO A 36 3.50 -0.96 12.35
N ALA A 37 4.49 -1.06 11.46
CA ALA A 37 5.16 0.10 10.87
C ALA A 37 5.07 0.17 9.35
N ALA A 38 4.82 -0.96 8.69
CA ALA A 38 4.88 -1.08 7.25
C ALA A 38 3.70 -1.88 6.71
N ALA A 39 2.99 -1.34 5.72
CA ALA A 39 1.93 -2.00 4.97
C ALA A 39 2.15 -1.82 3.45
N ALA A 40 1.09 -1.55 2.68
CA ALA A 40 1.17 -1.46 1.21
C ALA A 40 2.07 -0.31 0.74
N GLU A 41 2.01 0.83 1.43
CA GLU A 41 2.83 2.01 1.14
C GLU A 41 4.33 1.71 1.21
N HIS A 42 4.77 0.92 2.20
CA HIS A 42 6.17 0.50 2.29
C HIS A 42 6.58 -0.48 1.20
N THR A 43 5.68 -1.40 0.82
CA THR A 43 5.95 -2.33 -0.29
C THR A 43 6.08 -1.57 -1.62
N ILE A 44 5.21 -0.58 -1.86
CA ILE A 44 5.26 0.30 -3.04
C ILE A 44 6.54 1.14 -3.03
N ALA A 45 6.90 1.76 -1.90
CA ALA A 45 8.14 2.52 -1.78
C ALA A 45 9.36 1.66 -2.10
N HIS A 46 9.47 0.46 -1.51
CA HIS A 46 10.55 -0.47 -1.85
C HIS A 46 10.58 -0.86 -3.32
N PHE A 47 9.42 -1.07 -3.94
CA PHE A 47 9.37 -1.34 -5.36
C PHE A 47 9.97 -0.19 -6.16
N TRP A 48 9.57 1.06 -5.88
CA TRP A 48 10.10 2.24 -6.57
C TRP A 48 11.62 2.40 -6.38
N GLU A 49 12.11 2.22 -5.15
CA GLU A 49 13.54 2.25 -4.83
C GLU A 49 14.31 1.21 -5.63
N MET A 50 13.89 -0.06 -5.55
CA MET A 50 14.61 -1.14 -6.21
C MET A 50 14.52 -1.04 -7.73
N ALA A 51 13.43 -0.51 -8.28
CA ALA A 51 13.21 -0.37 -9.72
C ALA A 51 13.96 0.81 -10.33
N GLY A 52 14.55 1.69 -9.49
CA GLY A 52 15.28 2.86 -9.97
C GLY A 52 14.40 3.80 -10.79
N VAL A 53 13.11 3.90 -10.44
CA VAL A 53 12.11 4.70 -11.16
C VAL A 53 11.94 6.11 -10.59
N VAL A 54 12.71 6.46 -9.56
CA VAL A 54 12.69 7.80 -8.95
C VAL A 54 13.51 8.75 -9.82
N GLY A 55 12.83 9.66 -10.51
CA GLY A 55 13.45 10.61 -11.45
C GLY A 55 14.04 11.86 -10.79
N VAL A 56 13.79 12.08 -9.50
CA VAL A 56 14.25 13.26 -8.76
C VAL A 56 15.06 12.83 -7.53
N GLU A 57 16.38 12.87 -7.66
CA GLU A 57 17.36 12.39 -6.65
C GLU A 57 17.10 12.93 -5.23
N LYS A 58 16.78 14.22 -5.09
CA LYS A 58 16.49 14.84 -3.78
C LYS A 58 15.28 14.23 -3.04
N TYR A 59 14.46 13.45 -3.74
CA TYR A 59 13.28 12.76 -3.20
C TYR A 59 13.45 11.24 -3.13
N ASP A 60 14.62 10.72 -3.51
CA ASP A 60 14.97 9.29 -3.44
C ASP A 60 15.45 8.88 -2.05
N TYR A 61 14.64 9.20 -1.04
CA TYR A 61 14.82 8.77 0.34
C TYR A 61 13.63 7.90 0.73
N HIS A 62 13.90 6.77 1.39
CA HIS A 62 12.87 5.80 1.78
C HIS A 62 11.65 6.45 2.45
N GLY A 63 11.86 7.29 3.47
CA GLY A 63 10.76 7.97 4.17
C GLY A 63 9.95 8.91 3.28
N VAL A 64 10.59 9.55 2.29
CA VAL A 64 9.91 10.39 1.30
C VAL A 64 9.01 9.55 0.39
N LEU A 65 9.55 8.44 -0.12
CA LEU A 65 8.81 7.53 -0.98
C LEU A 65 7.67 6.83 -0.22
N VAL A 66 7.86 6.49 1.05
CA VAL A 66 6.80 5.97 1.94
C VAL A 66 5.68 6.99 2.09
N ALA A 67 5.98 8.27 2.29
CA ALA A 67 4.95 9.30 2.39
C ALA A 67 4.20 9.52 1.06
N ILE A 68 4.90 9.49 -0.08
CA ILE A 68 4.28 9.55 -1.41
C ILE A 68 3.37 8.33 -1.64
N ALA A 69 3.86 7.13 -1.29
CA ALA A 69 3.09 5.90 -1.41
C ALA A 69 1.87 5.91 -0.47
N ALA A 70 2.02 6.42 0.76
CA ALA A 70 0.93 6.58 1.72
C ALA A 70 -0.17 7.51 1.17
N ALA A 71 0.22 8.66 0.59
CA ALA A 71 -0.69 9.56 -0.09
C ALA A 71 -1.38 8.90 -1.31
N THR A 72 -0.66 8.01 -2.02
CA THR A 72 -1.19 7.28 -3.17
C THR A 72 -2.24 6.23 -2.76
N VAL A 73 -2.01 5.49 -1.66
CA VAL A 73 -2.93 4.43 -1.20
C VAL A 73 -4.06 4.94 -0.30
N PHE A 74 -3.91 6.11 0.32
CA PHE A 74 -4.92 6.71 1.18
C PHE A 74 -6.34 6.75 0.57
N PRO A 75 -6.57 7.31 -0.64
CA PRO A 75 -7.91 7.34 -1.23
C PRO A 75 -8.47 5.92 -1.50
N ILE A 76 -7.61 4.95 -1.80
CA ILE A 76 -8.01 3.55 -2.00
C ILE A 76 -8.49 2.93 -0.68
N TYR A 77 -7.80 3.21 0.44
CA TYR A 77 -8.26 2.77 1.75
C TYR A 77 -9.60 3.40 2.14
N VAL A 78 -9.79 4.70 1.89
CA VAL A 78 -11.07 5.37 2.15
C VAL A 78 -12.20 4.68 1.37
N ALA A 79 -12.03 4.55 0.05
CA ALA A 79 -13.02 3.92 -0.82
C ALA A 79 -13.29 2.45 -0.43
N PHE A 80 -12.25 1.68 -0.12
CA PHE A 80 -12.41 0.30 0.35
C PHE A 80 -13.24 0.22 1.63
N PHE A 81 -12.94 1.06 2.63
CA PHE A 81 -13.68 1.02 3.88
C PHE A 81 -15.11 1.57 3.75
N ASP A 82 -15.37 2.50 2.82
CA ASP A 82 -16.74 2.95 2.50
C ASP A 82 -17.58 1.82 1.89
N GLU A 83 -17.01 1.01 0.99
CA GLU A 83 -17.65 -0.19 0.47
C GLU A 83 -17.95 -1.20 1.58
N ILE A 84 -16.96 -1.48 2.44
CA ILE A 84 -17.09 -2.44 3.55
C ILE A 84 -18.16 -2.01 4.55
N ARG A 85 -18.30 -0.70 4.83
CA ARG A 85 -19.38 -0.16 5.68
C ARG A 85 -20.76 -0.40 5.09
N THR A 86 -20.87 -0.40 3.76
CA THR A 86 -22.14 -0.59 3.06
C THR A 86 -22.52 -2.06 2.97
N ARG A 87 -21.54 -2.94 2.71
CA ARG A 87 -21.76 -4.37 2.57
C ARG A 87 -20.48 -5.16 2.86
N LEU A 88 -20.58 -6.12 3.78
CA LEU A 88 -19.55 -7.15 3.93
C LEU A 88 -19.61 -8.16 2.78
N PRO A 89 -18.46 -8.60 2.25
CA PRO A 89 -18.42 -9.62 1.21
C PRO A 89 -18.86 -10.98 1.77
N ASP A 90 -19.54 -11.77 0.93
CA ASP A 90 -19.81 -13.18 1.20
C ASP A 90 -18.61 -14.02 0.71
N PRO A 91 -17.89 -14.74 1.59
CA PRO A 91 -16.70 -15.50 1.20
C PRO A 91 -16.95 -16.58 0.14
N GLU A 92 -18.15 -17.17 0.08
CA GLU A 92 -18.44 -18.25 -0.88
C GLU A 92 -18.90 -17.71 -2.23
N ARG A 93 -19.61 -16.57 -2.24
CA ARG A 93 -20.19 -15.97 -3.45
C ARG A 93 -19.28 -14.92 -4.09
N ASP A 94 -18.66 -14.06 -3.30
CA ASP A 94 -18.03 -12.82 -3.79
C ASP A 94 -16.51 -13.00 -4.04
N VAL A 95 -15.91 -14.12 -3.63
CA VAL A 95 -14.48 -14.41 -3.87
C VAL A 95 -14.25 -14.95 -5.28
N VAL A 96 -13.30 -14.34 -5.99
CA VAL A 96 -12.96 -14.66 -7.38
C VAL A 96 -11.84 -15.69 -7.50
N GLU A 97 -11.81 -16.36 -8.64
CA GLU A 97 -10.77 -17.35 -8.96
C GLU A 97 -9.35 -16.75 -8.95
N PRO A 98 -8.34 -17.52 -8.53
CA PRO A 98 -6.96 -17.06 -8.56
C PRO A 98 -6.50 -16.78 -10.00
N LEU A 99 -5.80 -15.65 -10.17
CA LEU A 99 -5.14 -15.30 -11.44
C LEU A 99 -3.72 -15.86 -11.48
N ASP A 100 -3.29 -16.29 -12.66
CA ASP A 100 -1.89 -16.65 -12.91
C ASP A 100 -1.04 -15.39 -13.12
N HIS A 101 -0.70 -14.76 -11.99
CA HIS A 101 0.04 -13.51 -11.96
C HIS A 101 1.50 -13.62 -12.45
N LEU A 102 2.12 -14.81 -12.43
CA LEU A 102 3.52 -14.99 -12.81
C LEU A 102 3.73 -15.15 -14.31
N SER A 103 2.75 -15.68 -15.04
CA SER A 103 2.82 -15.77 -16.50
C SER A 103 2.53 -14.43 -17.18
N LEU A 104 2.05 -13.44 -16.43
CA LEU A 104 1.54 -12.17 -16.92
C LEU A 104 2.30 -10.98 -16.31
N LEU A 105 3.59 -11.15 -15.99
CA LEU A 105 4.39 -10.08 -15.41
C LEU A 105 4.67 -8.96 -16.42
N ASP A 106 4.34 -7.73 -16.03
CA ASP A 106 4.75 -6.52 -16.75
C ASP A 106 6.29 -6.40 -16.75
N ARG A 107 6.82 -5.70 -17.77
CA ARG A 107 8.27 -5.51 -17.98
C ARG A 107 9.01 -4.99 -16.75
N LEU A 108 8.38 -4.07 -15.99
CA LEU A 108 8.98 -3.45 -14.81
C LEU A 108 9.06 -4.41 -13.61
N VAL A 109 8.22 -5.44 -13.55
CA VAL A 109 8.17 -6.39 -12.43
C VAL A 109 8.90 -7.70 -12.75
N ALA A 110 9.09 -8.02 -14.03
CA ALA A 110 9.83 -9.21 -14.46
C ALA A 110 11.19 -9.42 -13.76
N PRO A 111 12.03 -8.39 -13.51
CA PRO A 111 13.29 -8.55 -12.77
C PRO A 111 13.10 -9.00 -11.30
N TYR A 112 11.92 -8.76 -10.71
CA TYR A 112 11.59 -9.10 -9.33
C TYR A 112 10.96 -10.48 -9.16
N ARG A 113 10.73 -11.23 -10.26
CA ARG A 113 10.05 -12.53 -10.23
C ARG A 113 10.60 -13.47 -9.16
N ALA A 114 11.92 -13.60 -9.06
CA ALA A 114 12.55 -14.48 -8.08
C ALA A 114 12.26 -14.05 -6.63
N LYS A 115 12.27 -12.74 -6.36
CA LYS A 115 11.92 -12.19 -5.04
C LYS A 115 10.44 -12.38 -4.73
N MET A 116 9.56 -12.16 -5.70
CA MET A 116 8.12 -12.40 -5.55
C MET A 116 7.86 -13.87 -5.21
N ILE A 117 8.49 -14.81 -5.91
CA ILE A 117 8.37 -16.24 -5.63
C ILE A 117 8.87 -16.59 -4.23
N ALA A 118 9.99 -16.01 -3.80
CA ALA A 118 10.53 -16.24 -2.47
C ALA A 118 9.59 -15.72 -1.36
N GLU A 119 8.85 -14.66 -1.64
CA GLU A 119 7.87 -14.08 -0.72
C GLU A 119 6.54 -14.85 -0.79
N THR A 120 5.87 -14.87 -1.94
CA THR A 120 4.47 -15.33 -2.07
C THR A 120 4.31 -16.76 -2.59
N GLY A 121 5.40 -17.42 -2.97
CA GLY A 121 5.40 -18.72 -3.64
C GLY A 121 5.15 -18.63 -5.15
N GLU A 122 5.35 -19.76 -5.85
CA GLU A 122 5.14 -19.86 -7.31
C GLU A 122 3.67 -20.01 -7.71
N THR A 123 2.84 -20.54 -6.81
CA THR A 123 1.44 -20.85 -7.11
C THR A 123 0.53 -19.79 -6.52
N PRO A 124 -0.49 -19.33 -7.26
CA PRO A 124 -1.51 -18.44 -6.70
C PRO A 124 -2.18 -19.08 -5.48
N VAL A 125 -2.51 -18.25 -4.47
CA VAL A 125 -3.29 -18.70 -3.31
C VAL A 125 -4.60 -19.33 -3.80
N LEU A 126 -4.80 -20.60 -3.48
CA LEU A 126 -5.96 -21.39 -3.90
C LEU A 126 -7.28 -20.75 -3.44
N LEU A 127 -8.35 -20.94 -4.22
CA LEU A 127 -9.68 -20.40 -3.94
C LEU A 127 -10.12 -20.69 -2.50
N LYS A 128 -9.97 -21.94 -2.02
CA LYS A 128 -10.31 -22.33 -0.65
C LYS A 128 -9.62 -21.47 0.42
N GLU A 129 -8.34 -21.15 0.24
CA GLU A 129 -7.60 -20.32 1.19
C GLU A 129 -7.98 -18.84 1.06
N ARG A 130 -8.29 -18.36 -0.16
CA ARG A 130 -8.85 -17.01 -0.37
C ARG A 130 -10.17 -16.84 0.40
N ARG A 131 -11.11 -17.79 0.23
CA ARG A 131 -12.38 -17.82 0.97
C ARG A 131 -12.18 -17.83 2.47
N ARG A 132 -11.28 -18.67 2.97
CA ARG A 132 -10.93 -18.70 4.40
C ARG A 132 -10.38 -17.36 4.91
N ARG A 133 -9.51 -16.68 4.15
CA ARG A 133 -8.96 -15.37 4.51
C ARG A 133 -10.04 -14.28 4.53
N VAL A 134 -10.94 -14.27 3.54
CA VAL A 134 -12.08 -13.34 3.50
C VAL A 134 -13.05 -13.63 4.65
N ALA A 135 -13.36 -14.89 4.96
CA ALA A 135 -14.20 -15.25 6.10
C ALA A 135 -13.64 -14.71 7.43
N ARG A 136 -12.33 -14.89 7.68
CA ARG A 136 -11.68 -14.32 8.88
C ARG A 136 -11.71 -12.80 8.92
N PHE A 137 -11.60 -12.14 7.76
CA PHE A 137 -11.77 -10.70 7.68
C PHE A 137 -13.20 -10.30 8.07
N VAL A 138 -14.22 -10.96 7.53
CA VAL A 138 -15.64 -10.71 7.84
C VAL A 138 -15.92 -10.90 9.33
N GLU A 139 -15.40 -11.96 9.95
CA GLU A 139 -15.51 -12.22 11.40
C GLU A 139 -14.95 -11.07 12.26
N SER A 140 -13.92 -10.37 11.77
CA SER A 140 -13.25 -9.27 12.48
C SER A 140 -13.61 -7.88 11.93
N ALA A 141 -14.54 -7.80 10.95
CA ALA A 141 -14.72 -6.60 10.14
C ALA A 141 -15.17 -5.40 10.97
N GLU A 142 -16.04 -5.60 11.96
CA GLU A 142 -16.50 -4.54 12.86
C GLU A 142 -15.32 -3.83 13.57
N SER A 143 -14.45 -4.60 14.22
CA SER A 143 -13.29 -4.03 14.92
C SER A 143 -12.28 -3.39 13.95
N ILE A 144 -12.12 -3.96 12.75
CA ILE A 144 -11.24 -3.38 11.73
C ILE A 144 -11.80 -2.03 11.23
N VAL A 145 -13.11 -1.97 10.95
CA VAL A 145 -13.78 -0.74 10.51
C VAL A 145 -13.75 0.33 11.60
N GLU A 146 -13.97 -0.04 12.87
CA GLU A 146 -13.85 0.88 14.01
C GLU A 146 -12.45 1.50 14.07
N ARG A 147 -11.39 0.68 13.94
CA ARG A 147 -10.01 1.19 13.87
C ARG A 147 -9.78 2.06 12.66
N ALA A 148 -10.30 1.69 11.49
CA ALA A 148 -10.17 2.48 10.27
C ALA A 148 -10.86 3.85 10.41
N ASN A 149 -12.00 3.94 11.09
CA ASN A 149 -12.69 5.20 11.37
C ASN A 149 -11.84 6.19 12.17
N THR A 150 -10.93 5.70 13.01
CA THR A 150 -10.00 6.54 13.77
C THR A 150 -8.71 6.81 13.00
N LEU A 151 -8.12 5.78 12.39
CA LEU A 151 -6.79 5.86 11.78
C LEU A 151 -6.78 6.59 10.43
N LEU A 152 -7.87 6.54 9.64
CA LEU A 152 -7.92 7.24 8.35
C LEU A 152 -7.91 8.77 8.52
N PRO A 153 -8.72 9.38 9.42
CA PRO A 153 -8.60 10.81 9.72
C PRO A 153 -7.22 11.23 10.25
N GLU A 154 -6.58 10.39 11.09
CA GLU A 154 -5.22 10.67 11.57
C GLU A 154 -4.20 10.67 10.43
N LEU A 155 -4.29 9.71 9.50
CA LEU A 155 -3.46 9.67 8.31
C LEU A 155 -3.72 10.88 7.40
N GLU A 156 -4.98 11.27 7.21
CA GLU A 156 -5.33 12.47 6.44
C GLU A 156 -4.71 13.73 7.04
N ALA A 157 -4.82 13.90 8.36
CA ALA A 157 -4.21 15.01 9.08
C ALA A 157 -2.68 15.02 8.95
N ALA A 158 -2.03 13.85 9.05
CA ALA A 158 -0.59 13.71 8.87
C ALA A 158 -0.15 14.09 7.44
N LEU A 159 -0.87 13.61 6.42
CA LEU A 159 -0.64 13.99 5.03
C LEU A 159 -0.88 15.49 4.80
N GLY A 160 -1.90 16.07 5.44
CA GLY A 160 -2.17 17.51 5.43
C GLY A 160 -1.03 18.33 6.05
N ALA A 161 -0.45 17.87 7.16
CA ALA A 161 0.70 18.50 7.79
C ALA A 161 1.94 18.44 6.90
N LEU A 162 2.23 17.28 6.29
CA LEU A 162 3.32 17.13 5.32
C LEU A 162 3.14 18.05 4.11
N ARG A 163 1.92 18.12 3.56
CA ARG A 163 1.59 19.03 2.45
C ARG A 163 1.85 20.50 2.82
N SER A 164 1.42 20.90 4.02
CA SER A 164 1.59 22.27 4.52
C SER A 164 3.06 22.61 4.76
N ALA A 165 3.90 21.61 5.06
CA ALA A 165 5.35 21.73 5.17
C ALA A 165 6.08 21.72 3.80
N GLY A 166 5.36 21.64 2.68
CA GLY A 166 5.93 21.64 1.34
C GLY A 166 6.48 20.28 0.87
N PHE A 167 6.06 19.18 1.51
CA PHE A 167 6.52 17.84 1.17
C PHE A 167 5.92 17.35 -0.16
N PRO A 168 6.70 16.69 -1.04
CA PRO A 168 6.19 16.09 -2.27
C PRO A 168 5.30 14.89 -1.94
N LEU A 169 3.99 15.00 -2.13
CA LEU A 169 3.04 13.92 -1.85
C LEU A 169 2.40 13.33 -3.12
N THR A 170 3.03 13.50 -4.27
CA THR A 170 2.57 12.91 -5.54
C THR A 170 3.71 12.13 -6.19
N PRO A 171 3.46 10.97 -6.83
CA PRO A 171 4.49 10.24 -7.56
C PRO A 171 5.19 11.10 -8.61
N ALA A 172 4.42 11.90 -9.35
CA ALA A 172 4.93 12.82 -10.37
C ALA A 172 5.96 13.82 -9.81
N SER A 173 5.80 14.30 -8.56
CA SER A 173 6.76 15.21 -7.93
C SER A 173 8.13 14.58 -7.66
N ALA A 174 8.19 13.25 -7.53
CA ALA A 174 9.43 12.47 -7.45
C ALA A 174 9.93 11.96 -8.82
N GLY A 175 9.28 12.37 -9.92
CA GLY A 175 9.61 11.90 -11.27
C GLY A 175 9.21 10.44 -11.53
N ILE A 176 8.33 9.87 -10.70
CA ILE A 176 7.80 8.51 -10.89
C ILE A 176 6.69 8.57 -11.93
N SER A 177 6.80 7.75 -12.98
CA SER A 177 5.84 7.71 -14.09
C SER A 177 4.54 7.02 -13.70
N ASP A 178 3.45 7.33 -14.41
CA ASP A 178 2.16 6.65 -14.23
C ASP A 178 2.28 5.13 -14.43
N ASP A 179 3.11 4.67 -15.37
CA ASP A 179 3.39 3.25 -15.59
C ASP A 179 4.00 2.59 -14.34
N ALA A 180 4.94 3.26 -13.67
CA ALA A 180 5.54 2.77 -12.43
C ALA A 180 4.54 2.78 -11.26
N VAL A 181 3.63 3.76 -11.19
CA VAL A 181 2.54 3.81 -10.20
C VAL A 181 1.56 2.67 -10.43
N THR A 182 1.07 2.53 -11.66
CA THR A 182 0.15 1.46 -12.09
C THR A 182 0.74 0.09 -11.80
N THR A 183 2.01 -0.11 -12.15
CA THR A 183 2.73 -1.35 -11.86
C THR A 183 2.79 -1.64 -10.37
N ALA A 184 3.16 -0.66 -9.54
CA ALA A 184 3.27 -0.84 -8.10
C ALA A 184 1.91 -1.23 -7.47
N LEU A 185 0.84 -0.53 -7.85
CA LEU A 185 -0.52 -0.81 -7.35
C LEU A 185 -1.05 -2.16 -7.83
N ARG A 186 -0.77 -2.53 -9.08
CA ARG A 186 -1.15 -3.82 -9.67
C ARG A 186 -0.50 -4.98 -8.93
N TYR A 187 0.79 -4.86 -8.61
CA TYR A 187 1.57 -5.98 -8.09
C TYR A 187 1.77 -5.99 -6.58
N VAL A 188 1.33 -4.96 -5.83
CA VAL A 188 1.52 -4.91 -4.38
C VAL A 188 1.09 -6.18 -3.62
N PRO A 189 0.00 -6.92 -3.97
CA PRO A 189 -0.34 -8.18 -3.30
C PRO A 189 0.66 -9.32 -3.54
N TYR A 190 1.49 -9.21 -4.57
CA TYR A 190 2.43 -10.24 -5.00
C TYR A 190 3.89 -9.92 -4.63
N LEU A 191 4.15 -8.76 -4.02
CA LEU A 191 5.51 -8.30 -3.69
C LEU A 191 5.97 -8.69 -2.28
N ARG A 192 5.06 -9.12 -1.39
CA ARG A 192 5.34 -9.56 -0.02
C ARG A 192 4.33 -10.59 0.48
N ASP A 193 4.76 -11.53 1.32
CA ASP A 193 3.84 -12.46 2.02
C ASP A 193 3.08 -11.78 3.15
N ARG A 194 2.02 -11.06 2.78
CA ARG A 194 1.18 -10.33 3.72
C ARG A 194 -0.23 -10.28 3.20
N PHE A 195 -1.17 -10.57 4.09
CA PHE A 195 -2.59 -10.36 3.82
C PHE A 195 -3.04 -8.99 4.35
N GLY A 196 -3.59 -8.15 3.48
CA GLY A 196 -4.14 -6.83 3.81
C GLY A 196 -5.24 -6.37 2.83
N VAL A 197 -5.51 -5.07 2.80
CA VAL A 197 -6.58 -4.49 1.96
C VAL A 197 -6.39 -4.81 0.48
N PHE A 198 -5.17 -4.70 -0.05
CA PHE A 198 -4.92 -4.99 -1.47
C PHE A 198 -5.10 -6.48 -1.82
N ASP A 199 -4.86 -7.41 -0.89
CA ASP A 199 -5.24 -8.82 -1.07
C ASP A 199 -6.75 -9.01 -1.09
N LEU A 200 -7.48 -8.31 -0.20
CA LEU A 200 -8.94 -8.35 -0.17
C LEU A 200 -9.52 -7.84 -1.50
N ILE A 201 -9.01 -6.71 -2.00
CA ILE A 201 -9.40 -6.16 -3.30
C ILE A 201 -9.15 -7.20 -4.41
N LEU A 202 -7.97 -7.82 -4.44
CA LEU A 202 -7.64 -8.86 -5.41
C LEU A 202 -8.55 -10.08 -5.30
N TYR A 203 -8.85 -10.53 -4.08
CA TYR A 203 -9.65 -11.73 -3.83
C TYR A 203 -11.14 -11.50 -4.12
N LEU A 204 -11.62 -10.26 -4.01
CA LEU A 204 -13.00 -9.87 -4.29
C LEU A 204 -13.20 -9.35 -5.72
N GLY A 205 -12.12 -9.09 -6.44
CA GLY A 205 -12.18 -8.52 -7.78
C GLY A 205 -12.69 -7.09 -7.81
N TRP A 206 -12.30 -6.28 -6.83
CA TRP A 206 -12.77 -4.90 -6.67
C TRP A 206 -11.81 -3.86 -7.28
N GLU A 207 -10.86 -4.27 -8.12
CA GLU A 207 -9.87 -3.35 -8.69
C GLU A 207 -10.56 -2.24 -9.49
N ASP A 208 -11.38 -2.60 -10.48
CA ASP A 208 -12.09 -1.63 -11.32
C ASP A 208 -13.09 -0.79 -10.50
N ARG A 209 -13.74 -1.41 -9.50
CA ARG A 209 -14.65 -0.73 -8.57
C ARG A 209 -13.96 0.39 -7.79
N LEU A 210 -12.71 0.17 -7.40
CA LEU A 210 -11.92 1.11 -6.58
C LEU A 210 -10.96 1.97 -7.41
N GLY A 211 -11.10 1.96 -8.74
CA GLY A 211 -10.25 2.74 -9.66
C GLY A 211 -8.79 2.27 -9.68
N LEU A 212 -8.53 1.03 -9.28
CA LEU A 212 -7.21 0.41 -9.35
C LEU A 212 -6.99 -0.22 -10.73
N PRO A 213 -5.72 -0.29 -11.19
CA PRO A 213 -5.41 -1.02 -12.41
C PRO A 213 -5.76 -2.50 -12.24
N SER A 214 -6.48 -3.06 -13.21
CA SER A 214 -6.83 -4.48 -13.19
C SER A 214 -5.55 -5.33 -13.09
N PRO A 215 -5.56 -6.46 -12.37
CA PRO A 215 -4.42 -7.35 -12.30
C PRO A 215 -4.17 -7.94 -13.69
N ALA A 216 -2.91 -8.25 -13.97
CA ALA A 216 -2.57 -8.90 -15.22
C ALA A 216 -3.33 -10.24 -15.32
N GLY A 217 -4.12 -10.40 -16.39
CA GLY A 217 -4.90 -11.63 -16.65
C GLY A 217 -6.36 -11.59 -16.25
N ARG A 218 -6.82 -10.53 -15.57
CA ARG A 218 -8.25 -10.30 -15.40
C ARG A 218 -8.80 -9.73 -16.71
N ALA A 219 -9.78 -10.41 -17.32
CA ALA A 219 -10.50 -9.84 -18.45
C ALA A 219 -11.17 -8.54 -17.98
N THR A 220 -10.98 -7.44 -18.71
CA THR A 220 -11.66 -6.17 -18.44
C THR A 220 -13.14 -6.36 -18.72
N GLY A 221 -13.88 -6.73 -17.68
CA GLY A 221 -15.33 -6.85 -17.73
C GLY A 221 -15.94 -5.47 -17.58
N THR A 222 -16.41 -4.89 -18.68
CA THR A 222 -17.38 -3.80 -18.61
C THR A 222 -18.60 -4.30 -17.83
N SER A 223 -18.93 -3.62 -16.74
CA SER A 223 -20.24 -3.68 -16.09
C SER A 223 -20.74 -2.26 -15.92
#